data_AF-A0AAV1B9D1-F1
#
_entry.id   AF-A0AAV1B9D1-F1
#
_cell.length_a   1.000
_cell.length_b   1.000
_cell.length_c   1.000
_cell.angle_alpha   90.00
_cell.angle_beta   90.00
_cell.angle_gamma   90.00
#
_symmetry.space_group_name_H-M   'P 1'
#
loop_
_entity.id
_entity.type
_entity.pdbx_description
1 polymer ?
#
loop_
_entity_poly.entity_id
_entity_poly.type
_entity_poly.pdbx_seq_one_letter_code
_entity_poly.pdbx_strand_id
1 'polypeptide(L)'
;MLEGTPHDPMFKSMHNIIHIDENWFYMTKKYEKYYLLPDEDEPYRTCKSKNFIAKVMFLVAQTRPRFDAGENETFSGKIGVFPFVTHEPAQRSSINRVAGTMVTKAITSVKRNVVRSFLIDKVLPTIREKWPRDDLKSTIFIQQDNARTHINHNDPLFCEAATKDRFDIRLMCQRANSPDLNILDLGFFSAIQSLQYKEAPKTIDQLIDAVVKSFENFPSIMSNRIFVSLQLCMVEIMKVTGSNKYKIPHINKERLERIGQLPIQIKCDPILIQEVKNYLNME
;
A
#
# COMPACT_ATOMS: atom_id res chain seq x y z
N MET A 1 -16.16 -12.00 -3.17
CA MET A 1 -16.17 -10.52 -3.12
C MET A 1 -17.37 -10.01 -2.33
N LEU A 2 -18.57 -10.59 -2.52
CA LEU A 2 -19.76 -10.22 -1.77
C LEU A 2 -20.07 -11.20 -0.61
N GLU A 3 -20.85 -10.73 0.35
CA GLU A 3 -21.52 -11.45 1.44
C GLU A 3 -22.90 -10.83 1.69
N GLY A 4 -23.67 -11.35 2.66
CA GLY A 4 -25.04 -10.90 2.93
C GLY A 4 -26.11 -11.75 2.23
N THR A 5 -27.36 -11.30 2.27
CA THR A 5 -28.49 -12.02 1.68
C THR A 5 -28.66 -11.65 0.20
N PRO A 6 -29.34 -12.48 -0.63
CA PRO A 6 -29.57 -12.14 -2.04
C PRO A 6 -30.28 -10.80 -2.27
N HIS A 7 -31.07 -10.34 -1.30
CA HIS A 7 -31.81 -9.08 -1.37
C HIS A 7 -31.06 -7.89 -0.77
N ASP A 8 -29.98 -8.11 -0.01
CA ASP A 8 -29.12 -7.07 0.57
C ASP A 8 -27.64 -7.50 0.50
N PRO A 9 -27.08 -7.60 -0.72
CA PRO A 9 -25.70 -8.02 -0.90
C PRO A 9 -24.73 -6.87 -0.57
N MET A 10 -23.64 -7.20 0.11
CA MET A 10 -22.59 -6.24 0.48
C MET A 10 -21.22 -6.78 0.11
N PHE A 11 -20.23 -5.91 -0.06
CA PHE A 11 -18.85 -6.38 -0.14
C PHE A 11 -18.39 -6.98 1.18
N LYS A 12 -17.55 -8.02 1.12
CA LYS A 12 -16.81 -8.51 2.29
C LYS A 12 -16.02 -7.37 2.93
N SER A 13 -15.84 -7.41 4.24
CA SER A 13 -15.13 -6.38 5.01
C SER A 13 -13.66 -6.18 4.57
N MET A 14 -13.04 -7.20 3.98
CA MET A 14 -11.63 -7.23 3.57
C MET A 14 -10.64 -7.20 4.77
N HIS A 15 -11.09 -7.51 5.99
CA HIS A 15 -10.24 -7.57 7.18
C HIS A 15 -9.17 -8.68 7.14
N ASN A 16 -9.30 -9.64 6.22
CA ASN A 16 -8.36 -10.74 6.02
C ASN A 16 -7.50 -10.57 4.76
N ILE A 17 -7.51 -9.39 4.13
CA ILE A 17 -6.71 -9.10 2.93
C ILE A 17 -5.63 -8.09 3.29
N ILE A 18 -4.38 -8.44 3.05
CA ILE A 18 -3.21 -7.57 3.13
C ILE A 18 -2.85 -7.18 1.70
N HIS A 19 -2.83 -5.88 1.41
CA HIS A 19 -2.32 -5.37 0.15
C HIS A 19 -0.83 -5.16 0.27
N ILE A 20 -0.08 -5.66 -0.72
CA ILE A 20 1.35 -5.39 -0.87
C ILE A 20 1.64 -4.76 -2.23
N ASP A 21 2.65 -3.90 -2.26
CA ASP A 21 3.17 -3.32 -3.49
C ASP A 21 4.50 -2.60 -3.23
N GLU A 22 5.26 -2.37 -4.30
CA GLU A 22 6.48 -1.58 -4.27
C GLU A 22 6.31 -0.18 -4.84
N ASN A 23 6.92 0.81 -4.19
CA ASN A 23 6.99 2.15 -4.75
C ASN A 23 8.34 2.83 -4.51
N TRP A 24 8.71 3.71 -5.45
CA TRP A 24 9.88 4.58 -5.34
C TRP A 24 9.53 5.85 -4.58
N PHE A 25 10.26 6.09 -3.50
CA PHE A 25 10.23 7.36 -2.78
C PHE A 25 11.47 8.18 -3.16
N TYR A 26 11.26 9.45 -3.46
CA TYR A 26 12.30 10.34 -3.98
C TYR A 26 12.69 11.35 -2.91
N MET A 27 13.98 11.71 -2.87
CA MET A 27 14.51 12.72 -1.96
C MET A 27 13.77 14.06 -2.05
N THR A 28 13.31 14.40 -3.25
CA THR A 28 12.69 15.69 -3.55
C THR A 28 11.83 15.56 -4.81
N LYS A 29 10.79 16.40 -4.91
CA LYS A 29 9.89 16.42 -6.07
C LYS A 29 10.63 16.85 -7.33
N LYS A 30 10.13 16.40 -8.47
CA LYS A 30 10.67 16.83 -9.78
C LYS A 30 10.35 18.29 -10.07
N TYR A 31 9.15 18.73 -9.70
CA TYR A 31 8.66 20.09 -9.89
C TYR A 31 8.00 20.55 -8.60
N GLU A 32 8.24 21.80 -8.20
CA GLU A 32 7.57 22.46 -7.09
C GLU A 32 7.04 23.81 -7.56
N LYS A 33 5.88 24.21 -7.01
CA LYS A 33 5.27 25.51 -7.27
C LYS A 33 5.48 26.36 -6.02
N TYR A 34 6.02 27.55 -6.21
CA TYR A 34 6.22 28.54 -5.14
C TYR A 34 5.33 29.74 -5.43
N TYR A 35 4.77 30.33 -4.38
CA TYR A 35 4.20 31.67 -4.43
C TYR A 35 5.27 32.62 -3.93
N LEU A 36 5.62 33.61 -4.74
CA LEU A 36 6.67 34.58 -4.45
C LEU A 36 6.06 35.95 -4.25
N LEU A 37 6.66 36.76 -3.38
CA LEU A 37 6.36 38.18 -3.32
C LEU A 37 6.95 38.89 -4.56
N PRO A 38 6.43 40.07 -4.95
CA PRO A 38 6.92 40.80 -6.13
C PRO A 38 8.42 41.09 -6.14
N ASP A 39 9.02 41.14 -4.96
CA ASP A 39 10.39 41.49 -4.64
C ASP A 39 11.24 40.27 -4.21
N GLU A 40 10.69 39.06 -4.25
CA GLU A 40 11.41 37.83 -3.93
C GLU A 40 12.00 37.18 -5.19
N ASP A 41 13.28 36.83 -5.13
CA ASP A 41 13.95 36.14 -6.23
C ASP A 41 13.38 34.74 -6.46
N GLU A 42 13.31 34.32 -7.73
CA GLU A 42 12.89 32.97 -8.07
C GLU A 42 13.84 31.93 -7.46
N PRO A 43 13.32 30.92 -6.73
CA PRO A 43 14.16 29.92 -6.07
C PRO A 43 14.92 29.09 -7.11
N TYR A 44 16.25 29.24 -7.11
CA TYR A 44 17.12 28.55 -8.04
C TYR A 44 17.45 27.13 -7.56
N ARG A 45 17.06 26.14 -8.34
CA ARG A 45 17.34 24.73 -8.07
C ARG A 45 18.05 24.05 -9.23
N THR A 46 19.29 23.63 -9.01
CA THR A 46 20.09 22.91 -10.01
C THR A 46 20.11 21.40 -9.77
N CYS A 47 19.84 20.63 -10.82
CA CYS A 47 20.15 19.20 -10.86
C CYS A 47 20.58 18.83 -12.28
N LYS A 48 21.65 18.04 -12.42
CA LYS A 48 22.17 17.66 -13.76
C LYS A 48 21.15 16.88 -14.60
N SER A 49 20.32 16.06 -13.96
CA SER A 49 19.18 15.37 -14.59
C SER A 49 18.23 14.85 -13.52
N LYS A 50 16.93 14.81 -13.84
CA LYS A 50 15.88 14.19 -13.00
C LYS A 50 16.21 12.75 -12.59
N ASN A 51 17.00 12.04 -13.40
CA ASN A 51 17.37 10.64 -13.15
C ASN A 51 18.39 10.49 -12.01
N PHE A 52 19.07 11.57 -11.62
CA PHE A 52 20.03 11.59 -10.51
C PHE A 52 19.38 11.96 -9.16
N ILE A 53 18.07 12.18 -9.12
CA ILE A 53 17.37 12.36 -7.84
C ILE A 53 17.46 11.05 -7.07
N ALA A 54 18.11 11.10 -5.91
CA ALA A 54 18.22 9.95 -5.02
C ALA A 54 16.83 9.43 -4.66
N LYS A 55 16.69 8.10 -4.72
CA LYS A 55 15.42 7.41 -4.48
C LYS A 55 15.66 6.04 -3.88
N VAL A 56 14.71 5.57 -3.09
CA VAL A 56 14.71 4.26 -2.46
C VAL A 56 13.37 3.59 -2.77
N MET A 57 13.41 2.32 -3.17
CA MET A 57 12.21 1.52 -3.34
C MET A 57 11.82 0.91 -2.00
N PHE A 58 10.54 0.86 -1.70
CA PHE A 58 10.00 0.22 -0.50
C PHE A 58 8.93 -0.78 -0.90
N LEU A 59 8.95 -1.96 -0.26
CA LEU A 59 7.79 -2.85 -0.20
C LEU A 59 6.92 -2.41 0.97
N VAL A 60 5.65 -2.10 0.72
CA VAL A 60 4.70 -1.72 1.77
C VAL A 60 3.64 -2.80 1.87
N ALA A 61 3.26 -3.14 3.11
CA ALA A 61 2.19 -4.08 3.42
C ALA A 61 1.18 -3.41 4.35
N GLN A 62 -0.08 -3.35 3.93
CA GLN A 62 -1.15 -2.69 4.67
C GLN A 62 -2.45 -3.51 4.52
N THR A 63 -3.14 -3.71 5.63
CA THR A 63 -4.49 -4.28 5.67
C THR A 63 -5.48 -3.26 6.23
N ARG A 64 -6.75 -3.64 6.26
CA ARG A 64 -7.80 -2.77 6.73
C ARG A 64 -7.70 -2.58 8.24
N PRO A 65 -7.66 -1.34 8.74
CA PRO A 65 -7.70 -1.07 10.17
C PRO A 65 -9.03 -1.51 10.80
N ARG A 66 -9.00 -1.79 12.10
CA ARG A 66 -10.14 -2.26 12.87
C ARG A 66 -10.33 -1.35 14.08
N PHE A 67 -11.59 -1.15 14.41
CA PHE A 67 -12.03 -0.30 15.51
C PHE A 67 -13.04 -1.07 16.34
N ASP A 68 -13.10 -0.80 17.65
CA ASP A 68 -14.15 -1.32 18.51
C ASP A 68 -15.47 -0.54 18.33
N ALA A 69 -16.49 -0.91 19.10
CA ALA A 69 -17.80 -0.24 19.06
C ALA A 69 -17.76 1.23 19.55
N GLY A 70 -16.71 1.62 20.28
CA GLY A 70 -16.47 2.99 20.73
C GLY A 70 -15.57 3.78 19.78
N GLU A 71 -15.33 3.30 18.57
CA GLU A 71 -14.44 3.89 17.56
C GLU A 71 -12.95 3.94 17.98
N ASN A 72 -12.54 3.19 19.01
CA ASN A 72 -11.14 3.11 19.39
C ASN A 72 -10.41 2.14 18.46
N GLU A 73 -9.20 2.52 18.04
CA GLU A 73 -8.35 1.67 17.20
C GLU A 73 -7.91 0.42 17.96
N THR A 74 -8.34 -0.75 17.48
CA THR A 74 -7.89 -2.06 18.01
C THR A 74 -6.78 -2.66 17.15
N PHE A 75 -6.72 -2.28 15.87
CA PHE A 75 -5.69 -2.70 14.95
C PHE A 75 -5.51 -1.67 13.84
N SER A 76 -4.31 -1.09 13.72
CA SER A 76 -4.02 -0.08 12.70
C SER A 76 -4.01 -0.60 11.25
N GLY A 77 -3.93 -1.94 11.09
CA GLY A 77 -3.72 -2.59 9.80
C GLY A 77 -2.34 -2.37 9.18
N LYS A 78 -1.44 -1.64 9.86
CA LYS A 78 -0.07 -1.40 9.40
C LYS A 78 0.78 -2.65 9.61
N ILE A 79 1.05 -3.40 8.53
CA ILE A 79 1.92 -4.56 8.60
C ILE A 79 3.37 -4.07 8.58
N GLY A 80 3.81 -3.40 7.52
CA GLY A 80 5.15 -2.81 7.52
C GLY A 80 5.54 -2.07 6.26
N VAL A 81 6.67 -1.37 6.36
CA VAL A 81 7.31 -0.63 5.27
C VAL A 81 8.79 -1.03 5.23
N PHE A 82 9.21 -1.64 4.13
CA PHE A 82 10.50 -2.34 4.05
C PHE A 82 11.35 -1.73 2.94
N PRO A 83 12.40 -0.96 3.25
CA PRO A 83 13.30 -0.41 2.24
C PRO A 83 14.12 -1.51 1.57
N PHE A 84 14.25 -1.45 0.25
CA PHE A 84 15.21 -2.26 -0.51
C PHE A 84 16.58 -1.58 -0.49
N VAL A 85 17.37 -1.90 0.52
CA VAL A 85 18.72 -1.35 0.73
C VAL A 85 19.74 -2.42 1.07
N THR A 86 21.00 -2.14 0.78
CA THR A 86 22.18 -2.88 1.27
C THR A 86 23.02 -1.95 2.13
N HIS A 87 23.76 -2.52 3.08
CA HIS A 87 24.81 -1.79 3.79
C HIS A 87 26.16 -2.27 3.28
N GLU A 88 26.96 -1.35 2.75
CA GLU A 88 28.26 -1.65 2.15
C GLU A 88 29.33 -0.71 2.72
N PRO A 89 30.56 -1.19 2.97
CA PRO A 89 31.64 -0.33 3.42
C PRO A 89 32.01 0.69 2.33
N ALA A 90 32.22 1.93 2.73
CA ALA A 90 32.67 3.00 1.84
C ALA A 90 34.04 2.64 1.23
N GLN A 91 34.12 2.54 -0.10
CA GLN A 91 35.35 2.17 -0.79
C GLN A 91 36.42 3.27 -0.79
N ARG A 92 36.01 4.53 -0.63
CA ARG A 92 36.90 5.70 -0.63
C ARG A 92 36.53 6.63 0.51
N SER A 93 37.55 7.23 1.11
CA SER A 93 37.35 8.35 2.03
C SER A 93 36.86 9.57 1.27
N SER A 94 36.03 10.37 1.91
CA SER A 94 35.56 11.68 1.47
C SER A 94 35.55 12.62 2.66
N ILE A 95 35.35 13.91 2.42
CA ILE A 95 35.23 14.91 3.49
C ILE A 95 34.14 14.57 4.52
N ASN A 96 33.10 13.82 4.10
CA ASN A 96 31.95 13.48 4.94
C ASN A 96 31.99 12.05 5.51
N ARG A 97 32.95 11.20 5.11
CA ARG A 97 33.06 9.81 5.61
C ARG A 97 34.40 9.18 5.32
N VAL A 98 34.94 8.40 6.26
CA VAL A 98 36.19 7.64 6.08
C VAL A 98 35.90 6.36 5.27
N ALA A 99 36.90 5.84 4.54
CA ALA A 99 36.82 4.52 3.94
C ALA A 99 36.53 3.46 5.01
N GLY A 100 35.69 2.48 4.68
CA GLY A 100 35.25 1.42 5.60
C GLY A 100 33.98 1.72 6.38
N THR A 101 33.51 2.97 6.47
CA THR A 101 32.22 3.28 7.10
C THR A 101 31.08 2.59 6.35
N MET A 102 30.18 1.89 7.06
CA MET A 102 29.01 1.24 6.46
C MET A 102 28.04 2.30 5.92
N VAL A 103 27.70 2.19 4.64
CA VAL A 103 26.84 3.12 3.91
C VAL A 103 25.61 2.38 3.41
N THR A 104 24.45 2.94 3.69
CA THR A 104 23.18 2.48 3.11
C THR A 104 23.11 2.84 1.63
N LYS A 105 22.91 1.84 0.78
CA LYS A 105 22.72 2.01 -0.66
C LYS A 105 21.37 1.45 -1.09
N ALA A 106 20.66 2.22 -1.90
CA ALA A 106 19.41 1.77 -2.51
C ALA A 106 19.68 0.64 -3.51
N ILE A 107 18.92 -0.45 -3.43
CA ILE A 107 18.91 -1.48 -4.45
C ILE A 107 18.16 -0.91 -5.67
N THR A 108 18.86 -0.79 -6.80
CA THR A 108 18.29 -0.19 -8.02
C THR A 108 17.48 -1.17 -8.86
N SER A 109 17.69 -2.48 -8.68
CA SER A 109 16.97 -3.54 -9.39
C SER A 109 16.55 -4.63 -8.41
N VAL A 110 15.25 -4.66 -8.11
CA VAL A 110 14.65 -5.70 -7.27
C VAL A 110 14.29 -6.88 -8.17
N LYS A 111 14.84 -8.05 -7.83
CA LYS A 111 14.61 -9.33 -8.53
C LYS A 111 13.66 -10.19 -7.72
N ARG A 112 13.08 -11.21 -8.36
CA ARG A 112 12.12 -12.13 -7.73
C ARG A 112 12.61 -12.81 -6.46
N ASN A 113 13.89 -13.17 -6.40
CA ASN A 113 14.48 -13.75 -5.20
C ASN A 113 14.53 -12.76 -4.03
N VAL A 114 14.74 -11.47 -4.31
CA VAL A 114 14.74 -10.40 -3.30
C VAL A 114 13.32 -10.14 -2.80
N VAL A 115 12.32 -10.11 -3.69
CA VAL A 115 10.90 -10.03 -3.28
C VAL A 115 10.54 -11.22 -2.39
N ARG A 116 10.90 -12.44 -2.82
CA ARG A 116 10.66 -13.66 -2.03
C ARG A 116 11.25 -13.57 -0.63
N SER A 117 12.52 -13.17 -0.50
CA SER A 117 13.18 -13.06 0.81
C SER A 117 12.52 -11.99 1.67
N PHE A 118 12.11 -10.85 1.09
CA PHE A 118 11.36 -9.84 1.84
C PHE A 118 10.01 -10.37 2.34
N LEU A 119 9.29 -11.14 1.52
CA LEU A 119 8.03 -11.75 1.95
C LEU A 119 8.25 -12.74 3.08
N ILE A 120 9.22 -13.65 2.96
CA ILE A 120 9.46 -14.73 3.93
C ILE A 120 10.12 -14.21 5.21
N ASP A 121 11.12 -13.35 5.09
CA ASP A 121 11.99 -12.95 6.20
C ASP A 121 11.51 -11.68 6.91
N LYS A 122 10.63 -10.90 6.26
CA LYS A 122 10.12 -9.63 6.83
C LYS A 122 8.60 -9.60 6.95
N VAL A 123 7.88 -9.79 5.84
CA VAL A 123 6.42 -9.62 5.82
C VAL A 123 5.74 -10.70 6.67
N LEU A 124 6.02 -11.99 6.43
CA LEU A 124 5.38 -13.07 7.18
C LEU A 124 5.65 -13.00 8.70
N PRO A 125 6.88 -12.78 9.20
CA PRO A 125 7.13 -12.59 10.64
C PRO A 125 6.34 -11.43 11.21
N THR A 126 6.29 -10.29 10.51
CA THR A 126 5.56 -9.10 10.98
C THR A 126 4.05 -9.34 11.02
N ILE A 127 3.49 -10.12 10.08
CA ILE A 127 2.10 -10.56 10.14
C ILE A 127 1.88 -11.38 11.41
N ARG A 128 2.71 -12.40 11.66
CA ARG A 128 2.55 -13.25 12.85
C ARG A 128 2.63 -12.48 14.16
N GLU A 129 3.47 -11.45 14.22
CA GLU A 129 3.61 -10.57 15.38
C GLU A 129 2.38 -9.68 15.59
N LYS A 130 1.90 -9.04 14.53
CA LYS A 130 0.88 -7.99 14.62
C LYS A 130 -0.55 -8.47 14.43
N TRP A 131 -0.77 -9.64 13.85
CA TRP A 131 -2.12 -10.09 13.48
C TRP A 131 -3.00 -10.32 14.72
N PRO A 132 -4.26 -9.84 14.73
CA PRO A 132 -5.17 -10.06 15.85
C PRO A 132 -5.38 -11.55 16.14
N ARG A 133 -5.20 -11.95 17.40
CA ARG A 133 -5.24 -13.37 17.82
C ARG A 133 -6.61 -14.01 17.66
N ASP A 134 -7.68 -13.22 17.74
CA ASP A 134 -9.06 -13.71 17.60
C ASP A 134 -9.35 -14.25 16.19
N ASP A 135 -8.54 -13.84 15.20
CA ASP A 135 -8.70 -14.22 13.79
C ASP A 135 -7.71 -15.28 13.30
N LEU A 136 -6.97 -15.94 14.19
CA LEU A 136 -5.95 -16.93 13.81
C LEU A 136 -6.50 -18.10 12.99
N LYS A 137 -7.81 -18.38 13.08
CA LYS A 137 -8.47 -19.47 12.34
C LYS A 137 -8.87 -19.08 10.92
N SER A 138 -8.79 -17.80 10.58
CA SER A 138 -9.20 -17.29 9.27
C SER A 138 -8.02 -17.27 8.30
N THR A 139 -8.27 -17.69 7.06
CA THR A 139 -7.28 -17.57 5.99
C THR A 139 -6.98 -16.08 5.73
N ILE A 140 -5.69 -15.74 5.72
CA ILE A 140 -5.18 -14.42 5.39
C ILE A 140 -4.72 -14.43 3.94
N PHE A 141 -5.15 -13.45 3.15
CA PHE A 141 -4.72 -13.30 1.77
C PHE A 141 -3.75 -12.12 1.66
N ILE A 142 -2.61 -12.33 1.03
CA ILE A 142 -1.70 -11.28 0.59
C ILE A 142 -1.97 -11.03 -0.89
N GLN A 143 -2.52 -9.86 -1.22
CA GLN A 143 -2.79 -9.43 -2.58
C GLN A 143 -1.58 -8.67 -3.15
N GLN A 144 -1.10 -9.10 -4.31
CA GLN A 144 -0.03 -8.47 -5.07
C GLN A 144 -0.44 -8.25 -6.54
N ASP A 145 0.32 -7.45 -7.28
CA ASP A 145 0.15 -7.29 -8.73
C ASP A 145 0.78 -8.45 -9.54
N ASN A 146 0.67 -8.38 -10.87
CA ASN A 146 1.24 -9.39 -11.78
C ASN A 146 2.64 -9.02 -12.30
N ALA A 147 3.40 -8.18 -11.59
CA ALA A 147 4.76 -7.84 -11.96
C ALA A 147 5.62 -9.10 -12.12
N ARG A 148 6.51 -9.11 -13.11
CA ARG A 148 7.39 -10.25 -13.40
C ARG A 148 8.29 -10.63 -12.21
N THR A 149 8.58 -9.66 -11.35
CA THR A 149 9.37 -9.80 -10.13
C THR A 149 8.59 -10.47 -9.00
N HIS A 150 7.26 -10.55 -9.05
CA HIS A 150 6.50 -11.26 -8.03
C HIS A 150 6.66 -12.77 -8.14
N ILE A 151 6.49 -13.43 -7.00
CA ILE A 151 6.48 -14.88 -6.92
C ILE A 151 5.09 -15.41 -7.27
N ASN A 152 5.04 -16.65 -7.77
CA ASN A 152 3.78 -17.32 -8.01
C ASN A 152 3.08 -17.60 -6.67
N HIS A 153 1.75 -17.65 -6.67
CA HIS A 153 0.98 -17.98 -5.47
C HIS A 153 1.29 -19.37 -4.89
N ASN A 154 1.80 -20.29 -5.72
CA ASN A 154 2.24 -21.63 -5.33
C ASN A 154 3.77 -21.74 -5.15
N ASP A 155 4.48 -20.65 -4.92
CA ASP A 155 5.93 -20.69 -4.67
C ASP A 155 6.24 -21.56 -3.44
N PRO A 156 6.97 -22.70 -3.57
CA PRO A 156 7.07 -23.69 -2.50
C PRO A 156 7.69 -23.15 -1.21
N LEU A 157 8.72 -22.31 -1.34
CA LEU A 157 9.41 -21.71 -0.19
C LEU A 157 8.48 -20.75 0.56
N PHE A 158 7.70 -19.96 -0.17
CA PHE A 158 6.70 -19.11 0.44
C PHE A 158 5.59 -19.93 1.11
N CYS A 159 5.01 -20.93 0.44
CA CYS A 159 3.94 -21.75 1.00
C CYS A 159 4.37 -22.48 2.29
N GLU A 160 5.58 -23.04 2.31
CA GLU A 160 6.15 -23.66 3.51
C GLU A 160 6.28 -22.65 4.66
N ALA A 161 6.80 -21.46 4.40
CA ALA A 161 6.89 -20.42 5.42
C ALA A 161 5.49 -19.94 5.87
N ALA A 162 4.55 -19.77 4.95
CA ALA A 162 3.25 -19.16 5.17
C ALA A 162 2.28 -20.01 6.01
N THR A 163 2.58 -21.31 6.18
CA THR A 163 1.79 -22.26 6.98
C THR A 163 2.34 -22.51 8.40
N LYS A 164 3.43 -21.84 8.77
CA LYS A 164 4.03 -21.94 10.11
C LYS A 164 3.13 -21.29 11.16
N ASP A 165 3.28 -21.74 12.41
CA ASP A 165 2.66 -21.14 13.59
C ASP A 165 1.12 -21.09 13.55
N ARG A 166 0.50 -22.06 12.88
CA ARG A 166 -0.96 -22.20 12.70
C ARG A 166 -1.62 -21.11 11.87
N PHE A 167 -0.85 -20.29 11.17
CA PHE A 167 -1.37 -19.34 10.20
C PHE A 167 -1.68 -20.05 8.86
N ASP A 168 -2.76 -19.64 8.20
CA ASP A 168 -3.06 -19.98 6.80
C ASP A 168 -2.94 -18.70 5.97
N ILE A 169 -1.71 -18.38 5.54
CA ILE A 169 -1.44 -17.21 4.71
C ILE A 169 -1.28 -17.64 3.25
N ARG A 170 -2.01 -17.00 2.34
CA ARG A 170 -2.01 -17.32 0.91
C ARG A 170 -1.76 -16.09 0.06
N LEU A 171 -1.01 -16.26 -1.02
CA LEU A 171 -0.87 -15.21 -2.02
C LEU A 171 -2.03 -15.24 -3.01
N MET A 172 -2.48 -14.07 -3.41
CA MET A 172 -3.41 -13.89 -4.52
C MET A 172 -2.92 -12.76 -5.42
N CYS A 173 -3.21 -12.88 -6.71
CA CYS A 173 -2.89 -11.84 -7.67
C CYS A 173 -4.14 -11.03 -8.00
N GLN A 174 -4.01 -9.71 -8.09
CA GLN A 174 -5.06 -8.87 -8.63
C GLN A 174 -5.17 -9.05 -10.16
N ARG A 175 -6.28 -8.58 -10.73
CA ARG A 175 -6.46 -8.57 -12.19
C ARG A 175 -5.44 -7.63 -12.86
N ALA A 176 -5.00 -7.97 -14.07
CA ALA A 176 -4.03 -7.17 -14.79
C ALA A 176 -4.56 -5.75 -15.07
N ASN A 177 -3.69 -4.75 -15.00
CA ASN A 177 -3.98 -3.32 -15.25
C ASN A 177 -5.09 -2.72 -14.36
N SER A 178 -5.17 -3.16 -13.10
CA SER A 178 -6.15 -2.67 -12.12
C SER A 178 -5.50 -2.06 -10.87
N PRO A 179 -4.74 -0.95 -11.00
CA PRO A 179 -4.12 -0.27 -9.85
C PRO A 179 -5.17 0.30 -8.88
N ASP A 180 -6.37 0.61 -9.39
CA ASP A 180 -7.56 0.97 -8.63
C ASP A 180 -8.06 -0.12 -7.67
N LEU A 181 -7.61 -1.37 -7.85
CA LEU A 181 -7.92 -2.50 -6.98
C LEU A 181 -6.85 -2.78 -5.91
N ASN A 182 -5.83 -1.93 -5.81
CA ASN A 182 -4.85 -1.95 -4.74
C ASN A 182 -4.96 -0.67 -3.90
N ILE A 183 -5.21 -0.78 -2.60
CA ILE A 183 -5.30 0.40 -1.71
C ILE A 183 -4.00 1.21 -1.70
N LEU A 184 -2.86 0.56 -1.97
CA LEU A 184 -1.56 1.19 -1.95
C LEU A 184 -1.44 2.22 -3.07
N ASP A 185 -1.73 1.80 -4.31
CA ASP A 185 -1.79 2.67 -5.49
C ASP A 185 -2.97 3.64 -5.45
N LEU A 186 -4.14 3.17 -5.01
CA LEU A 186 -5.38 3.96 -5.04
C LEU A 186 -5.30 5.25 -4.23
N GLY A 187 -4.49 5.27 -3.16
CA GLY A 187 -4.30 6.50 -2.40
C GLY A 187 -3.23 6.48 -1.32
N PHE A 188 -2.86 5.31 -0.79
CA PHE A 188 -1.96 5.24 0.36
C PHE A 188 -0.57 5.78 0.03
N PHE A 189 0.04 5.35 -1.08
CA PHE A 189 1.36 5.83 -1.49
C PHE A 189 1.39 7.33 -1.70
N SER A 190 0.36 7.90 -2.34
CA SER A 190 0.25 9.34 -2.54
C SER A 190 0.20 10.09 -1.20
N ALA A 191 -0.49 9.54 -0.21
CA ALA A 191 -0.56 10.11 1.13
C ALA A 191 0.80 10.05 1.87
N ILE A 192 1.46 8.90 1.87
CA ILE A 192 2.78 8.74 2.52
C ILE A 192 3.83 9.62 1.87
N GLN A 193 3.87 9.70 0.53
CA GLN A 193 4.79 10.58 -0.18
C GLN A 193 4.56 12.05 0.19
N SER A 194 3.29 12.48 0.24
CA SER A 194 2.94 13.84 0.66
C SER A 194 3.46 14.18 2.06
N LEU A 195 3.38 13.25 3.01
CA LEU A 195 3.93 13.42 4.35
C LEU A 195 5.46 13.43 4.35
N GLN A 196 6.09 12.48 3.66
CA GLN A 196 7.54 12.37 3.58
C GLN A 196 8.20 13.62 2.99
N TYR A 197 7.58 14.25 1.97
CA TYR A 197 8.12 15.48 1.39
C TYR A 197 8.15 16.66 2.37
N LYS A 198 7.36 16.65 3.45
CA LYS A 198 7.39 17.70 4.49
C LYS A 198 8.64 17.62 5.38
N GLU A 199 9.31 16.46 5.43
CA GLU A 199 10.50 16.23 6.26
C GLU A 199 11.80 16.71 5.59
N ALA A 200 11.77 16.99 4.28
CA ALA A 200 12.91 17.50 3.49
C ALA A 200 14.25 16.74 3.73
N PRO A 201 14.29 15.41 3.53
CA PRO A 201 15.48 14.61 3.79
C PRO A 201 16.66 15.01 2.88
N LYS A 202 17.89 14.86 3.38
CA LYS A 202 19.13 15.18 2.65
C LYS A 202 20.03 13.95 2.43
N THR A 203 19.76 12.84 3.11
CA THR A 203 20.51 11.58 2.98
C THR A 203 19.57 10.40 2.76
N ILE A 204 20.11 9.28 2.28
CA ILE A 204 19.33 8.04 2.08
C ILE A 204 18.72 7.57 3.42
N ASP A 205 19.49 7.62 4.51
CA ASP A 205 19.00 7.23 5.84
C ASP A 205 17.86 8.14 6.30
N GLN A 206 18.01 9.47 6.14
CA GLN A 206 16.93 10.42 6.46
C GLN A 206 15.69 10.21 5.59
N LEU A 207 15.86 9.82 4.31
CA LEU A 207 14.73 9.49 3.45
C LEU A 207 14.01 8.24 3.96
N ILE A 208 14.75 7.21 4.38
CA ILE A 208 14.16 6.01 4.98
C ILE A 208 13.41 6.35 6.25
N ASP A 209 14.03 7.10 7.16
CA ASP A 209 13.41 7.53 8.41
C ASP A 209 12.15 8.35 8.15
N ALA A 210 12.18 9.26 7.18
CA ALA A 210 11.01 10.07 6.81
C ALA A 210 9.86 9.23 6.26
N VAL A 211 10.14 8.20 5.45
CA VAL A 211 9.12 7.27 4.93
C VAL A 211 8.54 6.41 6.06
N VAL A 212 9.41 5.83 6.91
CA VAL A 212 8.99 5.01 8.07
C VAL A 212 8.14 5.84 9.03
N LYS A 213 8.60 7.05 9.39
CA LYS A 213 7.84 7.99 10.23
C LYS A 213 6.50 8.35 9.61
N SER A 214 6.46 8.59 8.30
CA SER A 214 5.21 8.92 7.59
C SER A 214 4.22 7.75 7.62
N PHE A 215 4.70 6.52 7.44
CA PHE A 215 3.90 5.29 7.53
C PHE A 215 3.34 5.09 8.94
N GLU A 216 4.18 5.16 9.97
CA GLU A 216 3.76 4.95 11.36
C GLU A 216 2.80 6.04 11.85
N ASN A 217 2.99 7.29 11.42
CA ASN A 217 2.11 8.39 11.82
C ASN A 217 0.85 8.55 10.95
N PHE A 218 0.71 7.80 9.85
CA PHE A 218 -0.48 7.93 9.01
C PHE A 218 -1.72 7.44 9.77
N PRO A 219 -2.79 8.26 9.92
CA PRO A 219 -3.93 7.86 10.74
C PRO A 219 -4.69 6.67 10.14
N SER A 220 -5.02 5.68 10.96
CA SER A 220 -5.77 4.49 10.53
C SER A 220 -7.14 4.84 9.99
N ILE A 221 -7.78 5.86 10.55
CA ILE A 221 -9.06 6.38 10.04
C ILE A 221 -8.93 6.84 8.57
N MET A 222 -7.85 7.54 8.21
CA MET A 222 -7.57 7.93 6.82
C MET A 222 -7.31 6.70 5.94
N SER A 223 -6.60 5.69 6.47
CA SER A 223 -6.41 4.40 5.78
C SER A 223 -7.75 3.73 5.48
N ASN A 224 -8.68 3.66 6.44
CA ASN A 224 -10.01 3.08 6.24
C ASN A 224 -10.80 3.78 5.12
N ARG A 225 -10.67 5.12 4.98
CA ARG A 225 -11.32 5.86 3.88
C ARG A 225 -10.86 5.37 2.50
N ILE A 226 -9.63 4.86 2.37
CA ILE A 226 -9.11 4.29 1.12
C ILE A 226 -9.80 2.94 0.84
N PHE A 227 -10.00 2.09 1.84
CA PHE A 227 -10.76 0.83 1.68
C PHE A 227 -12.22 1.07 1.27
N VAL A 228 -12.86 2.10 1.81
CA VAL A 228 -14.20 2.52 1.34
C VAL A 228 -14.15 2.99 -0.11
N SER A 229 -13.09 3.71 -0.50
CA SER A 229 -12.87 4.12 -1.90
C SER A 229 -12.71 2.92 -2.83
N LEU A 230 -11.95 1.91 -2.40
CA LEU A 230 -11.76 0.67 -3.15
C LEU A 230 -13.08 -0.04 -3.43
N GLN A 231 -13.94 -0.21 -2.42
CA GLN A 231 -15.25 -0.82 -2.61
C GLN A 231 -16.15 0.00 -3.55
N LEU A 232 -16.09 1.33 -3.49
CA LEU A 232 -16.79 2.21 -4.42
C LEU A 232 -16.27 2.05 -5.87
N CYS A 233 -14.95 1.94 -6.05
CA CYS A 233 -14.35 1.61 -7.35
C CYS A 233 -14.86 0.26 -7.88
N MET A 234 -14.96 -0.77 -7.01
CA MET A 234 -15.53 -2.07 -7.40
C MET A 234 -17.00 -1.96 -7.86
N VAL A 235 -17.81 -1.08 -7.24
CA VAL A 235 -19.17 -0.78 -7.73
C VAL A 235 -19.15 -0.20 -9.13
N GLU A 236 -18.28 0.78 -9.39
CA GLU A 236 -18.21 1.40 -10.71
C GLU A 236 -17.72 0.40 -11.77
N ILE A 237 -16.72 -0.43 -11.46
CA ILE A 237 -16.26 -1.50 -12.35
C ILE A 237 -17.41 -2.44 -12.73
N MET A 238 -18.29 -2.79 -11.78
CA MET A 238 -19.48 -3.58 -12.08
C MET A 238 -20.42 -2.85 -13.05
N LYS A 239 -20.67 -1.55 -12.85
CA LYS A 239 -21.53 -0.74 -13.74
C LYS A 239 -20.98 -0.60 -15.15
N VAL A 240 -19.66 -0.57 -15.31
CA VAL A 240 -18.98 -0.46 -16.62
C VAL A 240 -18.44 -1.79 -17.13
N THR A 241 -19.02 -2.90 -16.67
CA THR A 241 -18.75 -4.28 -17.14
C THR A 241 -17.27 -4.63 -17.21
N GLY A 242 -16.51 -4.30 -16.15
CA GLY A 242 -15.09 -4.64 -16.03
C GLY A 242 -14.12 -3.62 -16.62
N SER A 243 -14.60 -2.52 -17.22
CA SER A 243 -13.75 -1.43 -17.71
C SER A 243 -13.14 -0.60 -16.57
N ASN A 244 -12.00 0.02 -16.82
CA ASN A 244 -11.38 1.01 -15.92
C ASN A 244 -11.78 2.46 -16.25
N LYS A 245 -12.70 2.65 -17.21
CA LYS A 245 -13.17 3.97 -17.63
C LYS A 245 -14.31 4.48 -16.76
N TYR A 246 -13.98 4.89 -15.54
CA TYR A 246 -14.92 5.51 -14.62
C TYR A 246 -14.22 6.58 -13.78
N LYS A 247 -15.00 7.40 -13.07
CA LYS A 247 -14.47 8.38 -12.12
C LYS A 247 -14.55 7.79 -10.72
N ILE A 248 -13.50 7.99 -9.92
CA ILE A 248 -13.49 7.56 -8.51
C ILE A 248 -14.66 8.23 -7.78
N PRO A 249 -15.59 7.46 -7.16
CA PRO A 249 -16.74 8.05 -6.50
C PRO A 249 -16.34 8.82 -5.22
N HIS A 250 -16.96 9.99 -5.05
CA HIS A 250 -16.79 10.83 -3.86
C HIS A 250 -18.10 10.86 -3.06
N ILE A 251 -18.06 10.31 -1.83
CA ILE A 251 -19.24 10.22 -0.94
C ILE A 251 -19.11 11.08 0.33
N ASN A 252 -18.25 12.10 0.32
CA ASN A 252 -17.99 12.96 1.49
C ASN A 252 -17.64 12.16 2.76
N LYS A 253 -16.70 11.23 2.64
CA LYS A 253 -16.29 10.28 3.70
C LYS A 253 -16.00 10.97 5.04
N GLU A 254 -15.40 12.15 5.02
CA GLU A 254 -15.13 12.96 6.22
C GLU A 254 -16.40 13.42 6.94
N ARG A 255 -17.45 13.80 6.20
CA ARG A 255 -18.74 14.15 6.80
C ARG A 255 -19.39 12.92 7.42
N LEU A 256 -19.40 11.80 6.69
CA LEU A 256 -20.00 10.54 7.16
C LEU A 256 -19.32 10.03 8.43
N GLU A 257 -18.00 10.16 8.50
CA GLU A 257 -17.23 9.79 9.68
C GLU A 257 -17.57 10.68 10.89
N ARG A 258 -17.65 12.00 10.72
CA ARG A 258 -18.03 12.93 11.82
C ARG A 258 -19.39 12.66 12.43
N ILE A 259 -20.31 12.01 11.70
CA ILE A 259 -21.64 11.65 12.19
C ILE A 259 -21.76 10.16 12.53
N GLY A 260 -20.67 9.40 12.55
CA GLY A 260 -20.66 7.96 12.87
C GLY A 260 -21.34 7.07 11.83
N GLN A 261 -21.44 7.52 10.57
CA GLN A 261 -22.15 6.83 9.49
C GLN A 261 -21.25 6.42 8.31
N LEU A 262 -19.93 6.46 8.47
CA LEU A 262 -19.03 5.96 7.42
C LEU A 262 -19.19 4.43 7.34
N PRO A 263 -19.65 3.86 6.20
CA PRO A 263 -19.89 2.43 6.12
C PRO A 263 -18.57 1.65 6.14
N ILE A 264 -18.57 0.53 6.85
CA ILE A 264 -17.50 -0.46 6.75
C ILE A 264 -17.63 -1.20 5.42
N GLN A 265 -18.86 -1.55 5.02
CA GLN A 265 -19.12 -2.31 3.80
C GLN A 265 -20.08 -1.54 2.92
N ILE A 266 -19.71 -1.38 1.65
CA ILE A 266 -20.58 -0.80 0.64
C ILE A 266 -21.60 -1.87 0.22
N LYS A 267 -22.88 -1.49 0.30
CA LYS A 267 -23.99 -2.27 -0.24
C LYS A 267 -23.96 -2.21 -1.76
N CYS A 268 -24.33 -3.32 -2.37
CA CYS A 268 -24.44 -3.44 -3.81
C CYS A 268 -25.91 -3.55 -4.19
N ASP A 269 -26.27 -2.96 -5.32
CA ASP A 269 -27.61 -3.11 -5.88
C ASP A 269 -27.81 -4.57 -6.35
N PRO A 270 -28.82 -5.30 -5.84
CA PRO A 270 -29.13 -6.65 -6.30
C PRO A 270 -29.36 -6.74 -7.82
N ILE A 271 -29.93 -5.70 -8.43
CA ILE A 271 -30.19 -5.65 -9.87
C ILE A 271 -28.85 -5.62 -10.62
N LEU A 272 -27.94 -4.73 -10.22
CA LEU A 272 -26.60 -4.65 -10.80
C LEU A 272 -25.84 -5.98 -10.67
N ILE A 273 -25.96 -6.66 -9.53
CA ILE A 273 -25.33 -7.98 -9.35
C ILE A 273 -25.91 -9.01 -10.30
N GLN A 274 -27.23 -8.99 -10.50
CA GLN A 274 -27.87 -9.90 -11.44
C GLN A 274 -27.44 -9.62 -12.88
N GLU A 275 -27.34 -8.35 -13.27
CA GLU A 275 -26.82 -7.93 -14.58
C GLU A 275 -25.39 -8.42 -14.81
N VAL A 276 -24.50 -8.22 -13.84
CA VAL A 276 -23.11 -8.69 -13.90
C VAL A 276 -23.05 -10.22 -13.97
N LYS A 277 -23.86 -10.94 -13.18
CA LYS A 277 -23.94 -12.41 -13.25
C LYS A 277 -24.39 -12.88 -14.63
N ASN A 278 -25.40 -12.23 -15.21
CA ASN A 278 -25.88 -12.57 -16.53
C ASN A 278 -24.79 -12.35 -17.58
N TYR A 279 -24.08 -11.22 -17.52
CA TYR A 279 -22.94 -10.92 -18.39
C TYR A 279 -21.85 -12.00 -18.28
N LEU A 280 -21.43 -12.35 -17.06
CA LEU A 280 -20.38 -13.35 -16.83
C LEU A 280 -20.78 -14.78 -17.23
N ASN A 281 -22.07 -15.09 -17.28
CA ASN A 281 -22.57 -16.40 -17.74
C ASN A 281 -22.73 -16.47 -19.26
N MET A 282 -22.61 -15.34 -19.98
CA MET A 282 -22.67 -15.26 -21.43
C MET A 282 -21.28 -15.36 -22.10
N GLU A 283 -20.20 -15.17 -21.33
CA GLU A 283 -18.80 -15.38 -21.74
C GLU A 283 -18.31 -16.81 -21.42
#